data_AF-A0A7R9XAG8-F1
#
_entry.id   AF-A0A7R9XAG8-F1
#
_cell.length_a   1.000
_cell.length_b   1.000
_cell.length_c   1.000
_cell.angle_alpha   90.00
_cell.angle_beta   90.00
_cell.angle_gamma   90.00
#
_symmetry.space_group_name_H-M   'P 1'
#
loop_
_entity.id
_entity.type
_entity.pdbx_description
1 polymer ?
#
loop_
_entity_poly.entity_id
_entity_poly.type
_entity_poly.pdbx_seq_one_letter_code
_entity_poly.pdbx_strand_id
1 'polypeptide(L)'
;CPVMGCTLPVIVTLVTLCSIGSHANSFSREERLLNFFGNTVSGQTIKENTVLGTYQALEGVLNITRCVTSNNLMGICLTSNNECAKLGGTVQGTCSTLAKCCVIEMSCNGQTAMNNTYFVGPGSLGTGQGSCSLEVQRQKDEEICQMRLDFYTFVLAPPIIDEALLESRDGMCLTDTMEVSGITNKITVFCGTNSGKHVYAHLDRHHKTPVKITVKSLGTFVDRQWRIKITQYGCNADYKAPDHCTEYYTDLTGTLTSPNFILGGGKKQRNSQFIQPNMYQTRVWIL
;
A
#
# COMPACT_ATOMS: atom_id res chain seq x y z
N CYS A 1 20.93 -6.55 20.34
CA CYS A 1 22.03 -7.02 21.21
C CYS A 1 22.00 -8.55 21.22
N PRO A 2 23.14 -9.27 21.15
CA PRO A 2 24.45 -8.89 21.69
C PRO A 2 25.47 -8.44 20.64
N VAL A 3 26.61 -8.02 21.18
CA VAL A 3 27.75 -7.33 20.59
C VAL A 3 28.88 -8.34 20.40
N MET A 4 29.53 -8.37 19.24
CA MET A 4 30.92 -8.83 19.11
C MET A 4 31.52 -8.17 17.87
N GLY A 5 32.47 -7.27 18.10
CA GLY A 5 33.33 -6.74 17.06
C GLY A 5 34.50 -7.68 16.81
N CYS A 6 34.88 -7.84 15.55
CA CYS A 6 36.27 -7.89 15.09
C CYS A 6 36.31 -7.81 13.55
N THR A 7 37.04 -6.80 13.07
CA THR A 7 37.88 -6.76 11.86
C THR A 7 37.29 -7.17 10.50
N LEU A 8 37.15 -6.16 9.62
CA LEU A 8 37.20 -6.29 8.15
C LEU A 8 38.46 -7.07 7.72
N PRO A 9 38.39 -7.93 6.68
CA PRO A 9 38.20 -7.46 5.31
C PRO A 9 37.20 -8.28 4.46
N VAL A 10 36.77 -7.63 3.36
CA VAL A 10 36.11 -8.15 2.15
C VAL A 10 35.92 -9.68 2.09
N ILE A 11 34.69 -10.14 2.32
CA ILE A 11 34.24 -11.50 1.97
C ILE A 11 32.88 -11.38 1.28
N VAL A 12 32.81 -11.91 0.06
CA VAL A 12 31.57 -12.26 -0.63
C VAL A 12 30.89 -13.34 0.19
N THR A 13 29.91 -12.97 1.01
CA THR A 13 29.16 -13.95 1.81
C THR A 13 28.14 -14.63 0.91
N LEU A 14 28.49 -15.81 0.39
CA LEU A 14 27.52 -16.84 0.04
C LEU A 14 26.64 -17.08 1.27
N VAL A 15 25.35 -16.75 1.19
CA VAL A 15 24.40 -17.08 2.25
C VAL A 15 24.17 -18.59 2.22
N THR A 16 24.66 -19.27 3.25
CA THR A 16 24.40 -20.68 3.54
C THR A 16 22.89 -20.88 3.66
N LEU A 17 22.32 -21.71 2.80
CA LEU A 17 20.94 -22.18 2.93
C LEU A 17 20.85 -23.07 4.17
N CYS A 18 20.13 -22.60 5.19
CA CYS A 18 19.73 -23.44 6.31
C CYS A 18 18.40 -24.11 5.95
N SER A 19 18.48 -25.36 5.48
CA SER A 19 17.32 -26.20 5.20
C SER A 19 16.73 -26.70 6.52
N ILE A 20 15.58 -26.18 6.96
CA ILE A 20 14.78 -26.87 7.97
C ILE A 20 13.89 -27.86 7.22
N GLY A 21 14.32 -29.12 7.18
CA GLY A 21 13.50 -30.22 6.70
C GLY A 21 12.46 -30.57 7.75
N SER A 22 11.19 -30.42 7.41
CA SER A 22 10.09 -31.16 8.04
C SER A 22 9.26 -31.83 6.95
N HIS A 23 8.86 -33.06 7.26
CA HIS A 23 8.44 -34.10 6.33
C HIS A 23 7.28 -33.70 5.41
N ALA A 24 7.37 -34.22 4.19
CA ALA A 24 6.37 -34.13 3.16
C ALA A 24 5.05 -34.78 3.56
N ASN A 25 3.94 -34.14 3.20
CA ASN A 25 2.79 -34.84 2.63
C ASN A 25 2.53 -34.22 1.26
N SER A 26 2.73 -35.03 0.23
CA SER A 26 2.42 -34.72 -1.16
C SER A 26 0.91 -34.58 -1.34
N PHE A 27 0.45 -33.41 -1.77
CA PHE A 27 -0.87 -33.28 -2.38
C PHE A 27 -0.78 -32.49 -3.67
N SER A 28 -1.32 -33.09 -4.72
CA SER A 28 -1.29 -32.63 -6.10
C SER A 28 -1.96 -31.27 -6.29
N ARG A 29 -1.44 -30.58 -7.29
CA ARG A 29 -1.75 -29.23 -7.73
C ARG A 29 -3.09 -29.21 -8.49
N GLU A 30 -4.23 -29.15 -7.78
CA GLU A 30 -5.51 -28.67 -8.37
C GLU A 30 -6.65 -28.26 -7.41
N GLU A 31 -6.52 -28.32 -6.07
CA GLU A 31 -7.67 -28.08 -5.16
C GLU A 31 -7.59 -26.83 -4.23
N ARG A 32 -6.77 -25.81 -4.53
CA ARG A 32 -6.67 -24.59 -3.68
C ARG A 32 -7.43 -23.35 -4.17
N LEU A 33 -8.61 -23.52 -4.77
CA LEU A 33 -9.51 -22.39 -5.07
C LEU A 33 -10.95 -22.52 -4.53
N LEU A 34 -11.23 -23.46 -3.62
CA LEU A 34 -12.61 -23.65 -3.12
C LEU A 34 -12.82 -23.62 -1.60
N ASN A 35 -11.81 -23.24 -0.81
CA ASN A 35 -11.99 -23.09 0.64
C ASN A 35 -12.04 -21.62 1.06
N PHE A 36 -13.16 -20.94 0.76
CA PHE A 36 -13.51 -19.67 1.41
C PHE A 36 -15.02 -19.49 1.68
N PHE A 37 -15.83 -20.55 1.56
CA PHE A 37 -17.21 -20.56 2.06
C PHE A 37 -17.35 -21.59 3.19
N GLY A 38 -16.99 -21.18 4.40
CA GLY A 38 -17.49 -21.82 5.60
C GLY A 38 -18.83 -21.20 5.95
N ASN A 39 -19.93 -21.85 5.56
CA ASN A 39 -21.19 -21.82 6.31
C ASN A 39 -21.98 -23.08 6.00
N THR A 40 -21.89 -24.02 6.92
CA THR A 40 -22.76 -25.19 7.01
C THR A 40 -24.17 -24.71 7.39
N VAL A 41 -25.12 -24.79 6.46
CA VAL A 41 -26.54 -24.78 6.80
C VAL A 41 -27.03 -26.22 6.72
N SER A 42 -27.21 -26.84 7.90
CA SER A 42 -27.97 -28.08 8.03
C SER A 42 -29.44 -27.78 7.71
N GLY A 43 -30.06 -28.69 6.96
CA GLY A 43 -31.28 -28.46 6.20
C GLY A 43 -32.50 -27.98 6.97
N GLN A 44 -33.32 -27.17 6.29
CA GLN A 44 -34.77 -27.20 6.36
C GLN A 44 -35.35 -26.61 5.06
N THR A 45 -36.18 -27.41 4.38
CA THR A 45 -37.02 -27.02 3.24
C THR A 45 -38.01 -25.93 3.63
N ILE A 46 -37.97 -24.77 2.97
CA ILE A 46 -39.01 -23.75 3.10
C ILE A 46 -40.11 -24.06 2.09
N LYS A 47 -41.28 -24.47 2.58
CA LYS A 47 -42.53 -24.49 1.82
C LYS A 47 -43.00 -23.05 1.61
N GLU A 48 -43.46 -22.73 0.41
CA GLU A 48 -44.18 -21.49 0.12
C GLU A 48 -45.37 -21.35 1.08
N ASN A 49 -45.45 -20.20 1.76
CA ASN A 49 -46.72 -19.69 2.26
C ASN A 49 -46.66 -18.18 2.49
N THR A 50 -47.66 -17.52 1.90
CA THR A 50 -48.01 -16.11 1.92
C THR A 50 -48.39 -15.63 3.32
N VAL A 51 -47.72 -14.61 3.88
CA VAL A 51 -48.28 -13.72 4.93
C VAL A 51 -47.63 -12.32 4.84
N LEU A 52 -48.46 -11.28 4.76
CA LEU A 52 -48.12 -9.87 4.96
C LEU A 52 -47.62 -9.63 6.41
N GLY A 53 -46.49 -8.93 6.61
CA GLY A 53 -46.14 -8.47 7.95
C GLY A 53 -44.72 -7.89 8.09
N THR A 54 -44.67 -6.71 8.69
CA THR A 54 -43.53 -5.81 8.91
C THR A 54 -42.45 -6.29 9.90
N TYR A 55 -41.26 -5.66 9.78
CA TYR A 55 -40.11 -5.56 10.72
C TYR A 55 -39.10 -6.70 10.77
N GLN A 56 -37.87 -6.41 10.32
CA GLN A 56 -36.74 -6.10 11.21
C GLN A 56 -35.54 -5.65 10.35
N ALA A 57 -35.11 -4.40 10.52
CA ALA A 57 -33.79 -3.99 10.09
C ALA A 57 -32.78 -4.72 10.97
N LEU A 58 -32.29 -5.88 10.50
CA LEU A 58 -31.10 -6.48 11.06
C LEU A 58 -29.96 -5.48 10.82
N GLU A 59 -29.36 -5.00 11.91
CA GLU A 59 -28.17 -4.17 11.85
C GLU A 59 -27.13 -4.88 10.97
N GLY A 60 -26.94 -4.31 9.78
CA GLY A 60 -26.29 -4.97 8.68
C GLY A 60 -24.82 -5.18 9.00
N VAL A 61 -24.39 -6.45 9.05
CA VAL A 61 -23.10 -6.81 8.48
C VAL A 61 -23.18 -6.38 7.02
N LEU A 62 -22.75 -5.15 6.75
CA LEU A 62 -22.71 -4.59 5.41
C LEU A 62 -21.79 -5.52 4.61
N ASN A 63 -22.36 -6.36 3.75
CA ASN A 63 -21.58 -7.06 2.74
C ASN A 63 -21.02 -5.98 1.81
N ILE A 64 -19.88 -5.40 2.20
CA ILE A 64 -19.16 -4.39 1.43
C ILE A 64 -18.66 -5.09 0.17
N THR A 65 -19.48 -5.03 -0.86
CA THR A 65 -19.14 -5.55 -2.17
C THR A 65 -18.11 -4.60 -2.77
N ARG A 66 -16.95 -5.13 -3.13
CA ARG A 66 -15.88 -4.33 -3.74
C ARG A 66 -16.11 -4.24 -5.25
N CYS A 67 -15.61 -3.15 -5.84
CA CYS A 67 -15.59 -2.96 -7.28
C CYS A 67 -14.22 -2.47 -7.74
N VAL A 68 -13.95 -2.64 -9.03
CA VAL A 68 -12.77 -2.10 -9.70
C VAL A 68 -13.26 -1.21 -10.84
N THR A 69 -12.77 0.02 -10.89
CA THR A 69 -13.13 0.97 -11.95
C THR A 69 -12.35 0.68 -13.23
N SER A 70 -12.74 1.30 -14.35
CA SER A 70 -11.97 1.23 -15.61
C SER A 70 -10.53 1.72 -15.48
N ASN A 71 -10.25 2.57 -14.48
CA ASN A 71 -8.92 3.10 -14.18
C ASN A 71 -8.17 2.21 -13.16
N ASN A 72 -8.61 0.96 -12.97
CA ASN A 72 -8.05 0.00 -12.01
C ASN A 72 -8.09 0.45 -10.55
N LEU A 73 -9.00 1.38 -10.20
CA LEU A 73 -9.15 1.82 -8.82
C LEU A 73 -10.10 0.89 -8.09
N MET A 74 -9.70 0.42 -6.92
CA MET A 74 -10.59 -0.28 -6.01
C MET A 74 -11.57 0.69 -5.34
N GLY A 75 -12.85 0.32 -5.34
CA GLY A 75 -13.93 1.03 -4.67
C GLY A 75 -14.88 0.08 -3.95
N ILE A 76 -15.94 0.66 -3.40
CA ILE A 76 -17.04 -0.03 -2.72
C ILE A 76 -18.35 0.22 -3.46
N CYS A 77 -19.17 -0.82 -3.62
CA CYS A 77 -20.47 -0.71 -4.25
C CYS A 77 -21.49 -0.15 -3.26
N LEU A 78 -22.05 1.01 -3.59
CA LEU A 78 -23.07 1.69 -2.79
C LEU A 78 -24.35 1.87 -3.61
N THR A 79 -25.50 1.79 -2.96
CA THR A 79 -26.80 1.93 -3.63
C THR A 79 -27.18 3.39 -3.87
N SER A 80 -26.45 4.34 -3.25
CA SER A 80 -26.72 5.77 -3.35
C SER A 80 -25.47 6.59 -3.63
N ASN A 81 -25.56 7.52 -4.59
CA ASN A 81 -24.51 8.50 -4.87
C ASN A 81 -24.25 9.40 -3.65
N ASN A 82 -25.30 9.73 -2.88
CA ASN A 82 -25.18 10.58 -1.72
C ASN A 82 -24.41 9.88 -0.58
N GLU A 83 -24.55 8.56 -0.48
CA GLU A 83 -23.76 7.76 0.47
C GLU A 83 -22.27 7.80 0.10
N CYS A 84 -21.94 7.69 -1.19
CA CYS A 84 -20.58 7.84 -1.65
C CYS A 84 -19.97 9.20 -1.30
N ALA A 85 -20.72 10.28 -1.57
CA ALA A 85 -20.28 11.64 -1.25
C ALA A 85 -20.09 11.87 0.26
N LYS A 86 -20.95 11.28 1.10
CA LYS A 86 -20.81 11.35 2.57
C LYS A 86 -19.55 10.66 3.09
N LEU A 87 -19.06 9.63 2.39
CA LEU A 87 -17.79 8.98 2.69
C LEU A 87 -16.58 9.74 2.12
N GLY A 88 -16.79 10.91 1.50
CA GLY A 88 -15.75 11.67 0.80
C GLY A 88 -15.31 10.99 -0.50
N GLY A 89 -16.12 10.09 -1.04
CA GLY A 89 -15.83 9.39 -2.28
C GLY A 89 -16.53 9.97 -3.49
N THR A 90 -16.06 9.55 -4.66
CA THR A 90 -16.64 9.88 -5.96
C THR A 90 -17.15 8.61 -6.63
N VAL A 91 -18.33 8.69 -7.24
CA VAL A 91 -18.88 7.60 -8.04
C VAL A 91 -18.08 7.46 -9.33
N GLN A 92 -17.44 6.31 -9.51
CA GLN A 92 -16.62 5.98 -10.67
C GLN A 92 -17.02 4.58 -11.18
N GLY A 93 -18.04 4.54 -12.04
CA GLY A 93 -18.54 3.30 -12.63
C GLY A 93 -19.74 2.70 -11.90
N THR A 94 -20.16 1.51 -12.35
CA THR A 94 -21.39 0.85 -11.92
C THR A 94 -21.10 -0.57 -11.46
N CYS A 95 -21.64 -0.96 -10.31
CA CYS A 95 -21.58 -2.36 -9.84
C CYS A 95 -22.79 -3.17 -10.33
N SER A 96 -23.96 -2.53 -10.39
CA SER A 96 -25.20 -3.11 -10.90
C SER A 96 -26.14 -2.00 -11.39
N THR A 97 -27.37 -2.36 -11.77
CA THR A 97 -28.42 -1.39 -12.10
C THR A 97 -28.76 -0.45 -10.94
N LEU A 98 -28.64 -0.93 -9.70
CA LEU A 98 -28.99 -0.19 -8.47
C LEU A 98 -27.78 0.22 -7.63
N ALA A 99 -26.56 -0.17 -8.01
CA ALA A 99 -25.35 0.13 -7.24
C ALA A 99 -24.25 0.76 -8.10
N LYS A 100 -23.60 1.76 -7.52
CA LYS A 100 -22.51 2.52 -8.12
C LYS A 100 -21.20 2.22 -7.41
N CYS A 101 -20.10 2.24 -8.16
CA CYS A 101 -18.79 2.02 -7.59
C CYS A 101 -18.26 3.32 -7.01
N CYS A 102 -18.10 3.38 -5.69
CA CYS A 102 -17.61 4.54 -4.96
C CYS A 102 -16.12 4.40 -4.67
N VAL A 103 -15.31 5.37 -5.10
CA VAL A 103 -13.88 5.44 -4.82
C VAL A 103 -13.63 6.57 -3.83
N ILE A 104 -12.99 6.27 -2.70
CA ILE A 104 -12.70 7.27 -1.67
C ILE A 104 -11.37 7.94 -1.99
N GLU A 105 -11.39 9.23 -2.31
CA GLU A 105 -10.22 10.02 -2.65
C GLU A 105 -10.11 11.20 -1.67
N MET A 106 -8.94 11.37 -1.08
CA MET A 106 -8.62 12.49 -0.19
C MET A 106 -7.61 13.40 -0.83
N SER A 107 -7.85 14.71 -0.73
CA SER A 107 -6.96 15.76 -1.20
C SER A 107 -6.14 16.35 -0.06
N CYS A 108 -5.39 17.42 -0.34
CA CYS A 108 -4.52 18.08 0.62
C CYS A 108 -5.26 18.54 1.88
N ASN A 109 -4.60 18.38 3.03
CA ASN A 109 -5.08 18.73 4.37
C ASN A 109 -6.32 17.94 4.80
N GLY A 110 -6.63 16.86 4.10
CA GLY A 110 -7.67 15.92 4.49
C GLY A 110 -7.27 15.03 5.66
N GLN A 111 -8.27 14.37 6.21
CA GLN A 111 -8.12 13.32 7.21
C GLN A 111 -9.06 12.17 6.86
N THR A 112 -8.59 10.94 7.02
CA THR A 112 -9.40 9.74 6.78
C THR A 112 -9.10 8.67 7.81
N ALA A 113 -10.12 7.92 8.22
CA ALA A 113 -9.94 6.64 8.89
C ALA A 113 -10.25 5.47 7.94
N MET A 114 -10.74 5.73 6.73
CA MET A 114 -11.26 4.71 5.83
C MET A 114 -10.12 3.92 5.17
N ASN A 115 -10.22 2.60 5.21
CA ASN A 115 -9.30 1.72 4.49
C ASN A 115 -9.59 1.74 2.98
N ASN A 116 -8.56 1.54 2.17
CA ASN A 116 -8.59 1.67 0.72
C ASN A 116 -8.94 3.09 0.24
N THR A 117 -8.42 4.10 0.92
CA THR A 117 -8.50 5.51 0.49
C THR A 117 -7.34 5.84 -0.45
N TYR A 118 -7.57 6.70 -1.44
CA TYR A 118 -6.51 7.25 -2.30
C TYR A 118 -6.15 8.67 -1.88
N PHE A 119 -4.88 8.93 -1.58
CA PHE A 119 -4.35 10.28 -1.46
C PHE A 119 -4.00 10.81 -2.85
N VAL A 120 -4.73 11.83 -3.29
CA VAL A 120 -4.55 12.45 -4.61
C VAL A 120 -3.99 13.87 -4.47
N GLY A 121 -2.99 14.17 -5.29
CA GLY A 121 -2.46 15.52 -5.39
C GLY A 121 -3.41 16.47 -6.13
N PRO A 122 -3.17 17.79 -6.06
CA PRO A 122 -3.98 18.79 -6.76
C PRO A 122 -3.83 18.74 -8.30
N GLY A 123 -3.07 17.79 -8.84
CA GLY A 123 -2.69 17.72 -10.25
C GLY A 123 -1.68 18.79 -10.65
N SER A 124 -1.51 19.00 -11.95
CA SER A 124 -0.60 20.00 -12.54
C SER A 124 -0.99 21.46 -12.26
N LEU A 125 -2.12 21.70 -11.57
CA LEU A 125 -2.64 23.02 -11.24
C LEU A 125 -2.08 23.59 -9.91
N GLY A 126 -1.18 22.87 -9.23
CA GLY A 126 -0.45 23.34 -8.06
C GLY A 126 0.96 23.82 -8.42
N THR A 127 1.09 24.96 -9.09
CA THR A 127 2.38 25.52 -9.55
C THR A 127 3.20 26.18 -8.44
N GLY A 128 2.74 26.15 -7.19
CA GLY A 128 3.37 26.80 -6.05
C GLY A 128 4.26 25.91 -5.20
N GLN A 129 5.25 26.54 -4.56
CA GLN A 129 5.84 26.04 -3.32
C GLN A 129 4.72 25.81 -2.30
N GLY A 130 4.82 24.75 -1.50
CA GLY A 130 3.78 24.44 -0.53
C GLY A 130 3.94 23.09 0.13
N SER A 131 3.09 22.83 1.13
CA SER A 131 2.99 21.57 1.83
C SER A 131 1.57 21.03 1.69
N CYS A 132 1.45 19.79 1.25
CA CYS A 132 0.20 19.05 1.15
C CYS A 132 0.32 17.80 2.01
N SER A 133 -0.57 17.61 2.98
CA SER A 133 -0.55 16.40 3.81
C SER A 133 -1.90 15.73 3.91
N LEU A 134 -1.89 14.41 4.04
CA LEU A 134 -3.05 13.61 4.46
C LEU A 134 -2.75 12.99 5.82
N GLU A 135 -3.70 13.11 6.75
CA GLU A 135 -3.66 12.37 8.01
C GLU A 135 -4.55 11.12 7.92
N VAL A 136 -3.95 9.96 8.20
CA VAL A 136 -4.63 8.66 8.20
C VAL A 136 -4.75 8.17 9.63
N GLN A 137 -5.98 8.18 10.14
CA GLN A 137 -6.35 7.56 11.38
C GLN A 137 -6.53 6.05 11.17
N ARG A 138 -6.31 5.29 12.25
CA ARG A 138 -6.57 3.85 12.24
C ARG A 138 -8.07 3.58 12.23
N GLN A 139 -8.49 2.58 11.47
CA GLN A 139 -9.86 2.06 11.58
C GLN A 139 -10.16 1.64 13.02
N LYS A 140 -11.41 1.85 13.45
CA LYS A 140 -11.86 1.53 14.82
C LYS A 140 -12.23 0.07 14.99
N ASP A 141 -12.66 -0.57 13.90
CA ASP A 141 -13.23 -1.92 13.92
C ASP A 141 -12.16 -3.02 13.89
N GLU A 142 -10.88 -2.65 13.73
CA GLU A 142 -9.76 -3.58 13.69
C GLU A 142 -8.53 -2.96 14.35
N GLU A 143 -7.72 -3.79 15.01
CA GLU A 143 -6.45 -3.36 15.57
C GLU A 143 -5.41 -3.24 14.44
N ILE A 144 -5.20 -2.03 13.93
CA ILE A 144 -4.27 -1.79 12.81
C ILE A 144 -2.82 -1.67 13.30
N CYS A 145 -1.94 -2.50 12.76
CA CYS A 145 -0.49 -2.49 13.02
C CYS A 145 0.37 -2.15 11.79
N GLN A 146 -0.22 -2.08 10.59
CA GLN A 146 0.55 -1.82 9.38
C GLN A 146 -0.31 -1.10 8.34
N MET A 147 0.28 -0.19 7.58
CA MET A 147 -0.31 0.39 6.39
C MET A 147 0.58 0.11 5.18
N ARG A 148 -0.01 -0.20 4.04
CA ARG A 148 0.67 -0.23 2.74
C ARG A 148 0.26 0.98 1.92
N LEU A 149 1.27 1.62 1.35
CA LEU A 149 1.14 2.74 0.43
C LEU A 149 1.52 2.24 -0.97
N ASP A 150 0.55 2.13 -1.86
CA ASP A 150 0.79 1.78 -3.27
C ASP A 150 0.79 3.03 -4.14
N PHE A 151 1.87 3.27 -4.86
CA PHE A 151 2.05 4.45 -5.72
C PHE A 151 1.49 4.18 -7.11
N TYR A 152 0.18 4.39 -7.31
CA TYR A 152 -0.47 4.21 -8.62
C TYR A 152 0.10 5.17 -9.66
N THR A 153 0.20 6.44 -9.27
CA THR A 153 0.93 7.47 -9.99
C THR A 153 1.75 8.21 -8.97
N PHE A 154 3.04 8.41 -9.23
CA PHE A 154 3.90 9.19 -8.36
C PHE A 154 5.03 9.79 -9.18
N VAL A 155 4.90 11.08 -9.45
CA VAL A 155 5.84 11.91 -10.17
C VAL A 155 6.00 13.21 -9.39
N LEU A 156 7.19 13.42 -8.85
CA LEU A 156 7.67 14.66 -8.24
C LEU A 156 8.93 15.12 -8.96
N ALA A 157 9.44 16.31 -8.61
CA ALA A 157 10.75 16.75 -9.08
C ALA A 157 11.82 15.68 -8.77
N PRO A 158 12.73 15.37 -9.71
CA PRO A 158 13.75 14.36 -9.52
C PRO A 158 14.74 14.74 -8.40
N PRO A 159 15.44 13.76 -7.79
CA PRO A 159 16.59 14.07 -6.96
C PRO A 159 17.67 14.80 -7.76
N ILE A 160 18.57 15.48 -7.05
CA ILE A 160 19.72 16.11 -7.68
C ILE A 160 20.59 15.05 -8.35
N ILE A 161 20.85 15.27 -9.64
CA ILE A 161 21.88 14.60 -10.42
C ILE A 161 22.93 15.67 -10.76
N ASP A 162 24.01 15.71 -9.99
CA ASP A 162 25.08 16.66 -10.26
C ASP A 162 26.38 15.90 -10.47
N GLU A 163 26.75 15.77 -11.75
CA GLU A 163 28.01 15.17 -12.18
C GLU A 163 29.21 16.12 -11.93
N ALA A 164 28.96 17.41 -11.65
CA ALA A 164 29.98 18.45 -11.46
C ALA A 164 30.17 18.90 -10.00
N LEU A 165 29.16 18.73 -9.13
CA LEU A 165 29.25 18.99 -7.68
C LEU A 165 29.45 17.70 -6.88
N LEU A 166 30.72 17.31 -6.78
CA LEU A 166 31.35 16.63 -5.64
C LEU A 166 30.36 16.06 -4.59
N GLU A 167 29.96 14.82 -4.85
CA GLU A 167 29.87 13.70 -3.90
C GLU A 167 28.91 13.73 -2.69
N SER A 168 28.33 14.88 -2.32
CA SER A 168 27.58 15.03 -1.05
C SER A 168 26.06 15.19 -1.21
N ARG A 169 25.57 15.55 -2.40
CA ARG A 169 24.14 15.83 -2.64
C ARG A 169 23.48 14.99 -3.74
N ASP A 170 24.28 14.16 -4.41
CA ASP A 170 23.80 13.24 -5.42
C ASP A 170 22.75 12.28 -4.83
N GLY A 171 21.62 12.14 -5.52
CA GLY A 171 20.50 11.31 -5.08
C GLY A 171 19.60 11.93 -4.00
N MET A 172 19.84 13.18 -3.56
CA MET A 172 18.99 13.82 -2.56
C MET A 172 17.77 14.53 -3.16
N CYS A 173 16.62 14.35 -2.51
CA CYS A 173 15.37 15.03 -2.82
C CYS A 173 15.37 16.45 -2.21
N LEU A 174 15.68 17.48 -3.00
CA LEU A 174 15.76 18.86 -2.51
C LEU A 174 14.61 19.77 -2.96
N THR A 175 14.08 19.53 -4.15
CA THR A 175 13.02 20.35 -4.73
C THR A 175 11.66 19.94 -4.21
N ASP A 176 11.36 18.65 -4.33
CA ASP A 176 10.14 18.05 -3.85
C ASP A 176 10.49 16.86 -2.95
N THR A 177 9.72 16.68 -1.87
CA THR A 177 9.85 15.52 -0.98
C THR A 177 8.48 14.95 -0.66
N MET A 178 8.39 13.63 -0.53
CA MET A 178 7.31 12.96 0.17
C MET A 178 7.86 12.19 1.36
N GLU A 179 7.27 12.42 2.52
CA GLU A 179 7.68 11.86 3.81
C GLU A 179 6.47 11.20 4.49
N VAL A 180 6.72 10.09 5.17
CA VAL A 180 5.72 9.39 6.00
C VAL A 180 6.16 9.46 7.45
N SER A 181 5.27 9.91 8.34
CA SER A 181 5.52 10.00 9.78
C SER A 181 4.39 9.37 10.60
N GLY A 182 4.59 9.23 11.92
CA GLY A 182 3.67 8.49 12.79
C GLY A 182 3.85 6.97 12.71
N ILE A 183 5.04 6.51 12.30
CA ILE A 183 5.39 5.11 12.03
C ILE A 183 6.57 4.66 12.90
N THR A 184 6.78 3.36 13.04
CA THR A 184 7.85 2.77 13.85
C THR A 184 9.07 2.31 13.04
N ASN A 185 8.89 1.99 11.75
CA ASN A 185 10.00 1.72 10.84
C ASN A 185 10.49 3.00 10.15
N LYS A 186 11.71 2.96 9.60
CA LYS A 186 12.26 4.06 8.82
C LYS A 186 11.90 3.87 7.35
N ILE A 187 11.12 4.80 6.80
CA ILE A 187 10.85 4.90 5.36
C ILE A 187 11.72 6.03 4.80
N THR A 188 12.28 5.83 3.61
CA THR A 188 13.07 6.87 2.93
C THR A 188 12.20 8.04 2.46
N VAL A 189 12.84 9.16 2.12
CA VAL A 189 12.17 10.28 1.47
C VAL A 189 12.00 9.98 -0.01
N PHE A 190 10.82 10.22 -0.58
CA PHE A 190 10.54 9.99 -2.00
C PHE A 190 10.54 11.28 -2.81
N CYS A 191 11.07 11.19 -4.02
CA CYS A 191 11.00 12.20 -5.08
C CYS A 191 11.22 11.54 -6.45
N GLY A 192 11.15 12.30 -7.55
CA GLY A 192 11.21 11.74 -8.90
C GLY A 192 10.02 10.82 -9.19
N THR A 193 10.26 9.78 -10.02
CA THR A 193 9.21 8.84 -10.45
C THR A 193 9.28 7.53 -9.64
N ASN A 194 8.21 7.20 -8.94
CA ASN A 194 8.08 5.95 -8.18
C ASN A 194 6.74 5.23 -8.43
N SER A 195 6.05 5.54 -9.53
CA SER A 195 4.84 4.82 -9.94
C SER A 195 5.07 3.32 -10.04
N GLY A 196 4.10 2.52 -9.59
CA GLY A 196 4.14 1.06 -9.56
C GLY A 196 4.85 0.46 -8.35
N LYS A 197 5.47 1.28 -7.48
CA LYS A 197 6.10 0.82 -6.24
C LYS A 197 5.16 0.87 -5.05
N HIS A 198 5.57 0.27 -3.95
CA HIS A 198 4.86 0.35 -2.68
C HIS A 198 5.80 0.35 -1.49
N VAL A 199 5.31 0.84 -0.35
CA VAL A 199 6.00 0.75 0.94
C VAL A 199 5.06 0.37 2.07
N TYR A 200 5.63 -0.24 3.10
CA TYR A 200 4.95 -0.64 4.32
C TYR A 200 5.36 0.27 5.48
N ALA A 201 4.37 0.93 6.07
CA ALA A 201 4.44 1.70 7.29
C ALA A 201 4.01 0.83 8.48
N HIS A 202 4.95 0.50 9.34
CA HIS A 202 4.71 -0.24 10.57
C HIS A 202 4.25 0.72 11.66
N LEU A 203 3.26 0.30 12.44
CA LEU A 203 2.62 1.12 13.45
C LEU A 203 2.75 0.50 14.82
N ASP A 204 2.94 1.35 15.82
CA ASP A 204 2.98 0.89 17.21
C ASP A 204 1.59 0.42 17.63
N ARG A 205 1.50 -0.80 18.17
CA ARG A 205 0.23 -1.40 18.58
C ARG A 205 -0.50 -0.59 19.65
N HIS A 206 0.24 0.01 20.59
CA HIS A 206 -0.29 0.65 21.78
C HIS A 206 -0.53 2.15 21.58
N HIS A 207 0.29 2.81 20.78
CA HIS A 207 0.20 4.25 20.52
C HIS A 207 -0.54 4.52 19.22
N LYS A 208 -1.78 5.00 19.31
CA LYS A 208 -2.65 5.29 18.15
C LYS A 208 -2.31 6.61 17.45
N THR A 209 -1.03 6.95 17.33
CA THR A 209 -0.58 8.13 16.58
C THR A 209 -1.05 8.02 15.13
N PRO A 210 -1.72 9.03 14.57
CA PRO A 210 -2.10 9.04 13.16
C PRO A 210 -0.88 8.98 12.25
N VAL A 211 -1.01 8.30 11.12
CA VAL A 211 0.03 8.31 10.08
C VAL A 211 -0.15 9.55 9.24
N LYS A 212 0.92 10.31 9.02
CA LYS A 212 0.87 11.51 8.18
C LYS A 212 1.73 11.33 6.95
N ILE A 213 1.12 11.47 5.77
CA ILE A 213 1.80 11.45 4.47
C ILE A 213 1.89 12.89 4.02
N THR A 214 3.10 13.42 3.87
CA THR A 214 3.33 14.83 3.55
C THR A 214 4.15 14.97 2.28
N VAL A 215 3.64 15.71 1.30
CA VAL A 215 4.35 16.15 0.10
C VAL A 215 4.70 17.62 0.27
N LYS A 216 5.99 17.96 0.21
CA LYS A 216 6.50 19.34 0.23
C LYS A 216 7.11 19.67 -1.12
N SER A 217 6.89 20.90 -1.56
CA SER A 217 7.41 21.46 -2.81
C SER A 217 8.07 22.80 -2.50
N LEU A 218 9.32 22.96 -2.94
CA LEU A 218 10.11 24.17 -2.78
C LEU A 218 10.52 24.81 -4.12
N GLY A 219 10.08 24.26 -5.25
CA GLY A 219 10.46 24.75 -6.59
C GLY A 219 9.33 24.87 -7.59
N THR A 220 9.69 25.17 -8.83
CA THR A 220 8.79 25.46 -9.95
C THR A 220 8.46 24.25 -10.82
N PHE A 221 8.73 23.03 -10.36
CA PHE A 221 8.41 21.81 -11.13
C PHE A 221 6.89 21.68 -11.30
N VAL A 222 6.37 21.75 -12.52
CA VAL A 222 4.91 21.88 -12.75
C VAL A 222 4.16 20.56 -12.97
N ASP A 223 4.87 19.47 -13.25
CA ASP A 223 4.27 18.18 -13.60
C ASP A 223 4.09 17.23 -12.40
N ARG A 224 3.83 17.79 -11.21
CA ARG A 224 3.62 17.00 -9.99
C ARG A 224 2.31 16.25 -10.06
N GLN A 225 2.38 14.93 -9.95
CA GLN A 225 1.19 14.09 -9.93
C GLN A 225 1.41 12.93 -8.97
N TRP A 226 0.52 12.78 -8.00
CA TRP A 226 0.49 11.59 -7.17
C TRP A 226 -0.93 11.09 -6.92
N ARG A 227 -1.02 9.76 -6.83
CA ARG A 227 -2.17 8.98 -6.44
C ARG A 227 -1.63 7.80 -5.66
N ILE A 228 -1.82 7.83 -4.35
CA ILE A 228 -1.27 6.84 -3.42
C ILE A 228 -2.45 6.12 -2.78
N LYS A 229 -2.59 4.82 -3.03
CA LYS A 229 -3.59 4.00 -2.35
C LYS A 229 -3.07 3.63 -0.96
N ILE A 230 -3.89 3.83 0.06
CA ILE A 230 -3.58 3.47 1.44
C ILE A 230 -4.45 2.29 1.85
N THR A 231 -3.80 1.17 2.17
CA THR A 231 -4.46 -0.01 2.72
C THR A 231 -3.98 -0.23 4.16
N GLN A 232 -4.92 -0.38 5.09
CA GLN A 232 -4.67 -0.67 6.50
C GLN A 232 -4.79 -2.18 6.74
N TYR A 233 -3.86 -2.74 7.51
CA TYR A 233 -3.82 -4.15 7.88
C TYR A 233 -3.90 -4.32 9.39
N GLY A 234 -4.79 -5.22 9.81
CA GLY A 234 -4.85 -5.68 11.18
C GLY A 234 -3.55 -6.34 11.64
N CYS A 235 -3.30 -6.29 12.94
CA CYS A 235 -2.13 -6.93 13.56
C CYS A 235 -2.07 -8.44 13.32
N ASN A 236 -3.25 -9.08 13.17
CA ASN A 236 -3.38 -10.52 12.95
C ASN A 236 -3.57 -10.90 11.47
N ALA A 237 -3.38 -9.96 10.53
CA ALA A 237 -3.54 -10.26 9.11
C ALA A 237 -2.39 -11.12 8.58
N ASP A 238 -2.71 -12.29 8.01
CA ASP A 238 -1.73 -13.24 7.44
C ASP A 238 -0.97 -12.71 6.22
N TYR A 239 -1.50 -11.65 5.60
CA TYR A 239 -0.99 -11.02 4.39
C TYR A 239 -0.25 -9.70 4.66
N LYS A 240 0.04 -9.39 5.94
CA LYS A 240 0.91 -8.27 6.31
C LYS A 240 2.37 -8.56 5.93
N ALA A 241 3.14 -7.52 5.66
CA ALA A 241 4.59 -7.65 5.55
C ALA A 241 5.20 -8.05 6.91
N PRO A 242 6.28 -8.84 6.95
CA PRO A 242 7.00 -9.14 8.18
C PRO A 242 7.48 -7.87 8.87
N ASP A 243 7.65 -7.93 10.19
CA ASP A 243 8.00 -6.77 11.00
C ASP A 243 9.32 -6.15 10.51
N HIS A 244 9.37 -4.81 10.49
CA HIS A 244 10.49 -4.00 10.00
C HIS A 244 10.81 -4.08 8.51
N CYS A 245 10.04 -4.79 7.69
CA CYS A 245 10.20 -4.76 6.23
C CYS A 245 9.55 -3.51 5.63
N THR A 246 10.32 -2.66 4.94
CA THR A 246 9.81 -1.45 4.29
C THR A 246 9.24 -1.75 2.90
N GLU A 247 9.84 -2.68 2.18
CA GLU A 247 9.30 -3.22 0.93
C GLU A 247 9.16 -4.74 1.04
N TYR A 248 8.04 -5.27 0.56
CA TYR A 248 7.75 -6.71 0.60
C TYR A 248 7.02 -7.13 -0.68
N TYR A 249 7.60 -8.08 -1.40
CA TYR A 249 7.08 -8.55 -2.68
C TYR A 249 6.73 -10.03 -2.58
N THR A 250 5.55 -10.38 -3.10
CA THR A 250 5.03 -11.75 -3.13
C THR A 250 4.98 -12.33 -4.55
N ASP A 251 5.29 -11.52 -5.55
CA ASP A 251 5.29 -11.93 -6.95
C ASP A 251 6.45 -12.90 -7.24
N LEU A 252 6.22 -13.83 -8.18
CA LEU A 252 7.21 -14.84 -8.55
C LEU A 252 8.38 -14.27 -9.36
N THR A 253 8.15 -13.17 -10.05
CA THR A 253 9.12 -12.50 -10.93
C THR A 253 8.90 -11.01 -10.92
N GLY A 254 9.97 -10.24 -11.01
CA GLY A 254 9.89 -8.78 -11.07
C GLY A 254 11.27 -8.13 -11.11
N THR A 255 11.27 -6.82 -11.35
CA THR A 255 12.49 -6.00 -11.21
C THR A 255 12.31 -5.10 -10.01
N LEU A 256 13.19 -5.27 -9.01
CA LEU A 256 13.28 -4.37 -7.87
C LEU A 256 14.21 -3.23 -8.22
N THR A 257 13.79 -2.00 -7.91
CA THR A 257 14.64 -0.80 -8.03
C THR A 257 14.52 0.01 -6.76
N SER A 258 15.65 0.51 -6.27
CA SER A 258 15.66 1.41 -5.12
C SER A 258 14.71 2.60 -5.32
N PRO A 259 14.14 3.15 -4.25
CA PRO A 259 13.41 4.41 -4.32
C PRO A 259 14.22 5.52 -5.03
N ASN A 260 13.52 6.40 -5.76
CA ASN A 260 14.10 7.55 -6.45
C ASN A 260 15.13 7.19 -7.55
N PHE A 261 15.04 5.99 -8.11
CA PHE A 261 15.93 5.51 -9.17
C PHE A 261 15.85 6.36 -10.43
N ILE A 262 17.01 6.77 -10.98
CA ILE A 262 17.17 7.46 -12.26
C ILE A 262 18.09 6.63 -13.17
N LEU A 263 17.68 6.45 -14.44
CA LEU A 263 18.55 5.86 -15.47
C LEU A 263 19.67 6.86 -15.85
N GLY A 264 20.92 6.47 -15.64
CA GLY A 264 22.10 7.23 -16.10
C GLY A 264 22.76 8.20 -15.11
N GLY A 265 22.24 8.38 -13.88
CA GLY A 265 22.89 9.21 -12.84
C GLY A 265 24.00 8.48 -12.06
N GLY A 266 24.92 9.23 -11.44
CA GLY A 266 26.11 8.81 -10.67
C GLY A 266 25.99 7.68 -9.62
N LYS A 267 27.15 7.14 -9.17
CA LYS A 267 27.33 5.76 -8.64
C LYS A 267 26.84 5.45 -7.22
N LYS A 268 26.29 6.39 -6.45
CA LYS A 268 26.31 6.19 -4.99
C LYS A 268 25.18 5.37 -4.33
N GLN A 269 24.00 5.18 -4.91
CA GLN A 269 22.94 4.32 -4.29
C GLN A 269 22.00 3.66 -5.32
N ARG A 270 22.56 2.95 -6.30
CA ARG A 270 21.77 2.32 -7.36
C ARG A 270 21.74 0.80 -7.17
N ASN A 271 20.63 0.27 -6.67
CA ASN A 271 20.40 -1.17 -6.67
C ASN A 271 19.18 -1.49 -7.52
N SER A 272 19.42 -2.23 -8.62
CA SER A 272 18.39 -2.91 -9.40
C SER A 272 18.62 -4.41 -9.31
N GLN A 273 17.65 -5.16 -8.80
CA GLN A 273 17.75 -6.61 -8.71
C GLN A 273 16.64 -7.27 -9.52
N PHE A 274 17.01 -8.22 -10.38
CA PHE A 274 16.05 -9.04 -11.10
C PHE A 274 15.72 -10.28 -10.27
N ILE A 275 14.44 -10.55 -10.05
CA ILE A 275 13.96 -11.76 -9.36
C ILE A 275 13.49 -12.76 -10.43
N GLN A 276 14.09 -13.96 -10.44
CA GLN A 276 13.67 -15.10 -11.26
C GLN A 276 13.07 -16.20 -10.38
N PRO A 277 12.13 -17.02 -10.90
CA PRO A 277 11.45 -18.00 -10.10
C PRO A 277 12.33 -19.25 -9.96
N ASN A 278 12.97 -19.41 -8.80
CA ASN A 278 13.36 -20.74 -8.34
C ASN A 278 12.22 -21.24 -7.45
N MET A 279 11.72 -22.45 -7.74
CA MET A 279 10.54 -23.05 -7.12
C MET A 279 10.49 -22.81 -5.60
N TYR A 280 9.26 -22.56 -5.11
CA TYR A 280 8.88 -22.15 -3.74
C TYR A 280 8.99 -20.65 -3.45
N GLN A 281 7.90 -19.93 -3.76
CA GLN A 281 7.46 -18.65 -3.17
C GLN A 281 8.60 -17.77 -2.61
N THR A 282 9.44 -17.24 -3.50
CA THR A 282 10.52 -16.31 -3.12
C THR A 282 9.92 -15.00 -2.63
N ARG A 283 9.78 -14.89 -1.32
CA ARG A 283 9.45 -13.65 -0.62
C ARG A 283 10.73 -12.81 -0.53
N VAL A 284 10.72 -11.62 -1.13
CA VAL A 284 11.87 -10.70 -1.07
C VAL A 284 11.49 -9.48 -0.25
N TRP A 285 12.37 -9.12 0.68
CA TRP A 285 12.24 -7.97 1.57
C TRP A 285 13.52 -7.14 1.54
N ILE A 286 13.36 -5.82 1.51
CA ILE A 286 14.44 -4.84 1.60
C ILE A 286 14.19 -4.03 2.88
N LEU A 287 15.22 -3.96 3.73
CA LEU A 287 15.22 -3.24 5.01
C LEU A 287 15.52 -1.75 4.81
#